data_AF-A0A4X1VM94-F1
#
_entry.id   AF-A0A4X1VM94-F1
#
_cell.length_a   1.000
_cell.length_b   1.000
_cell.length_c   1.000
_cell.angle_alpha   90.00
_cell.angle_beta   90.00
_cell.angle_gamma   90.00
#
_symmetry.space_group_name_H-M   'P 1'
#
loop_
_entity.id
_entity.type
_entity.pdbx_description
1 polymer ?
#
loop_
_entity_poly.entity_id
_entity_poly.type
_entity_poly.pdbx_seq_one_letter_code
_entity_poly.pdbx_strand_id
1 'polypeptide(L)'
;MAENGDNEKLAALEAKICHQIEYYFGDFNLPRDKFLKEQIKLDEGWVPLEIMIKFNRLNRLTTDFNVIIEALSKSKAELMEISEDKTKIRRSPSKPLPEVTDEYKNDLKNRSVYVKGFPTDATLDDIKDWLEDKGEILNIQMRRTLHKTFKGSIFAVFDSIESAKKFVKTPGQKYKDTDLLILFKEEYFAKKNEERKKHKIEAKLRAKQQQEKLKLAEHPEMRALEGKIGCLLKFCGNLDDQTSREDFHNLFARHGEIKWIDFVRGAKEGTILFKERAKEVLARARDAHHGNLQIRNKRVVWEVLRGDMERRALRKIIQDQQESLNKWKTRGRRFRGRGGRGGGRAGMAIRGRAQFQGRKPRFDHFEDRRAPFGRIKRAREERDDRMAPKQRKRAKRARYH
;
A
#
# COMPACT_ATOMS: atom_id res chain seq x y z
N MET A 1 -38.51 -48.98 9.61
CA MET A 1 -37.89 -47.94 10.46
C MET A 1 -36.63 -47.33 9.83
N ALA A 2 -35.89 -48.03 8.95
CA ALA A 2 -34.73 -47.46 8.25
C ALA A 2 -35.09 -46.50 7.09
N GLU A 3 -36.16 -46.78 6.33
CA GLU A 3 -36.54 -45.99 5.15
C GLU A 3 -36.92 -44.52 5.44
N ASN A 4 -37.50 -44.23 6.62
CA ASN A 4 -37.87 -42.86 6.98
C ASN A 4 -36.64 -41.98 7.29
N GLY A 5 -35.58 -42.57 7.85
CA GLY A 5 -34.36 -41.83 8.21
C GLY A 5 -33.51 -41.43 7.01
N ASP A 6 -33.56 -42.22 5.93
CA ASP A 6 -32.83 -41.91 4.69
C ASP A 6 -33.59 -40.87 3.84
N ASN A 7 -34.92 -40.90 3.86
CA ASN A 7 -35.75 -39.91 3.17
C ASN A 7 -35.65 -38.51 3.83
N GLU A 8 -35.57 -38.45 5.16
CA GLU A 8 -35.38 -37.18 5.89
C GLU A 8 -33.99 -36.56 5.62
N LYS A 9 -32.94 -37.39 5.55
CA LYS A 9 -31.59 -36.94 5.15
C LYS A 9 -31.57 -36.45 3.71
N LEU A 10 -32.29 -37.13 2.81
CA LEU A 10 -32.41 -36.72 1.41
C LEU A 10 -33.10 -35.35 1.31
N ALA A 11 -34.21 -35.14 2.01
CA ALA A 11 -34.92 -33.87 2.05
C ALA A 11 -34.04 -32.73 2.60
N ALA A 12 -33.28 -33.00 3.66
CA ALA A 12 -32.32 -32.03 4.21
C ALA A 12 -31.19 -31.70 3.21
N LEU A 13 -30.73 -32.69 2.43
CA LEU A 13 -29.74 -32.49 1.38
C LEU A 13 -30.32 -31.65 0.22
N GLU A 14 -31.52 -31.98 -0.26
CA GLU A 14 -32.23 -31.23 -1.30
C GLU A 14 -32.42 -29.77 -0.88
N ALA A 15 -32.87 -29.53 0.36
CA ALA A 15 -33.00 -28.18 0.89
C ALA A 15 -31.65 -27.43 0.87
N LYS A 16 -30.54 -28.06 1.29
CA LYS A 16 -29.21 -27.44 1.24
C LYS A 16 -28.78 -27.11 -0.20
N ILE A 17 -29.14 -27.96 -1.17
CA ILE A 17 -28.87 -27.72 -2.60
C ILE A 17 -29.65 -26.50 -3.09
N CYS A 18 -30.97 -26.43 -2.82
CA CYS A 18 -31.81 -25.28 -3.20
C CYS A 18 -31.24 -23.97 -2.68
N HIS A 19 -31.02 -23.89 -1.36
CA HIS A 19 -30.47 -22.69 -0.73
C HIS A 19 -29.10 -22.29 -1.31
N GLN A 20 -28.26 -23.27 -1.65
CA GLN A 20 -26.93 -22.99 -2.19
C GLN A 20 -26.98 -22.45 -3.63
N ILE A 21 -27.85 -22.99 -4.47
CA ILE A 21 -28.05 -22.54 -5.85
C ILE A 21 -28.74 -21.18 -5.87
N GLU A 22 -29.81 -21.03 -5.10
CA GLU A 22 -30.54 -19.77 -4.94
C GLU A 22 -29.63 -18.67 -4.41
N TYR A 23 -28.71 -18.99 -3.50
CA TYR A 23 -27.70 -18.02 -3.06
C TYR A 23 -26.80 -17.57 -4.20
N TYR A 24 -26.34 -18.48 -5.08
CA TYR A 24 -25.46 -18.12 -6.20
C TYR A 24 -26.16 -17.18 -7.19
N PHE A 25 -27.42 -17.46 -7.52
CA PHE A 25 -28.24 -16.65 -8.43
C PHE A 25 -28.97 -15.50 -7.71
N GLY A 26 -28.86 -15.41 -6.39
CA GLY A 26 -29.53 -14.42 -5.57
C GLY A 26 -28.94 -13.01 -5.71
N ASP A 27 -29.67 -12.03 -5.20
CA ASP A 27 -29.38 -10.60 -5.36
C ASP A 27 -28.04 -10.15 -4.77
N PHE A 28 -27.52 -10.90 -3.80
CA PHE A 28 -26.28 -10.58 -3.13
C PHE A 28 -25.03 -11.09 -3.85
N ASN A 29 -25.10 -12.30 -4.41
CA ASN A 29 -23.96 -12.94 -5.05
C ASN A 29 -23.87 -12.59 -6.53
N LEU A 30 -24.98 -12.72 -7.26
CA LEU A 30 -25.00 -12.63 -8.73
C LEU A 30 -24.40 -11.32 -9.27
N PRO A 31 -24.68 -10.12 -8.73
CA PRO A 31 -24.05 -8.89 -9.22
C PRO A 31 -22.53 -8.85 -9.06
N ARG A 32 -21.99 -9.56 -8.06
CA ARG A 32 -20.57 -9.58 -7.69
C ARG A 32 -19.80 -10.73 -8.33
N ASP A 33 -20.48 -11.82 -8.65
CA ASP A 33 -19.89 -13.01 -9.24
C ASP A 33 -19.63 -12.79 -10.74
N LYS A 34 -18.36 -12.51 -11.07
CA LYS A 34 -17.95 -12.28 -12.46
C LYS A 34 -18.11 -13.53 -13.32
N PHE A 35 -17.76 -14.70 -12.75
CA PHE A 35 -17.81 -15.95 -13.49
C PHE A 35 -19.25 -16.31 -13.83
N LEU A 36 -20.16 -16.29 -12.85
CA LEU A 36 -21.56 -16.62 -13.10
C LEU A 36 -22.22 -15.64 -14.08
N LYS A 37 -21.90 -14.35 -13.98
CA LYS A 37 -22.36 -13.32 -14.93
C LYS A 37 -21.86 -13.53 -16.35
N GLU A 38 -20.65 -14.04 -16.52
CA GLU A 38 -20.12 -14.38 -17.84
C GLU A 38 -20.88 -15.57 -18.42
N GLN A 39 -21.15 -16.61 -17.62
CA GLN A 39 -21.91 -17.78 -18.08
C GLN A 39 -23.34 -17.44 -18.49
N ILE A 40 -24.06 -16.64 -17.69
CA ILE A 40 -25.43 -16.21 -17.96
C ILE A 40 -25.56 -15.43 -19.28
N LYS A 41 -24.49 -14.76 -19.74
CA LYS A 41 -24.51 -14.00 -20.99
C LYS A 41 -24.37 -14.87 -22.24
N LEU A 42 -23.95 -16.13 -22.09
CA LEU A 42 -23.66 -17.00 -23.24
C LEU A 42 -24.93 -17.56 -23.89
N ASP A 43 -25.95 -17.86 -23.08
CA ASP A 43 -27.11 -18.63 -23.50
C ASP A 43 -28.40 -18.15 -22.82
N GLU A 44 -28.79 -16.89 -23.02
CA GLU A 44 -30.07 -16.32 -22.50
C GLU A 44 -30.32 -16.55 -20.98
N GLY A 45 -29.24 -16.57 -20.21
CA GLY A 45 -29.26 -16.82 -18.77
C GLY A 45 -29.15 -18.28 -18.34
N TRP A 46 -29.21 -19.23 -19.27
CA TRP A 46 -29.00 -20.65 -19.01
C TRP A 46 -27.56 -20.96 -18.64
N VAL A 47 -27.40 -21.72 -17.57
CA VAL A 47 -26.12 -22.22 -17.09
C VAL A 47 -26.20 -23.75 -17.03
N PRO A 48 -25.33 -24.46 -17.78
CA PRO A 48 -25.28 -25.93 -17.73
C PRO A 48 -24.94 -26.46 -16.34
N LEU A 49 -25.58 -27.58 -15.94
CA LEU A 49 -25.31 -28.23 -14.66
C LEU A 49 -23.85 -28.69 -14.53
N GLU A 50 -23.19 -29.04 -15.63
CA GLU A 50 -21.75 -29.32 -15.68
C GLU A 50 -20.89 -28.17 -15.16
N ILE A 51 -21.34 -26.92 -15.35
CA ILE A 51 -20.65 -25.74 -14.82
C ILE A 51 -21.01 -25.57 -13.35
N MET A 52 -22.26 -25.82 -12.98
CA MET A 52 -22.73 -25.69 -11.59
C MET A 52 -22.02 -26.65 -10.64
N ILE A 53 -21.78 -27.91 -11.03
CA ILE A 53 -21.04 -28.86 -10.19
C ILE A 53 -19.56 -28.50 -10.00
N LYS A 54 -19.00 -27.55 -10.76
CA LYS A 54 -17.64 -27.03 -10.51
C LYS A 54 -17.60 -26.06 -9.32
N PHE A 55 -18.74 -25.58 -8.83
CA PHE A 55 -18.80 -24.72 -7.66
C PHE A 55 -18.53 -25.54 -6.40
N ASN A 56 -17.41 -25.24 -5.73
CA ASN A 56 -16.89 -26.01 -4.60
C ASN A 56 -17.92 -26.39 -3.51
N ARG A 57 -18.87 -25.50 -3.17
CA ARG A 57 -19.87 -25.84 -2.14
C ARG A 57 -21.00 -26.73 -2.65
N LEU A 58 -21.40 -26.57 -3.92
CA LEU A 58 -22.42 -27.43 -4.51
C LEU A 58 -21.84 -28.83 -4.76
N ASN A 59 -20.63 -28.91 -5.29
CA ASN A 59 -19.89 -30.15 -5.53
C ASN A 59 -19.80 -31.04 -4.27
N ARG A 60 -19.56 -30.42 -3.09
CA ARG A 60 -19.50 -31.13 -1.81
C ARG A 60 -20.83 -31.69 -1.34
N LEU A 61 -21.95 -31.16 -1.83
CA LEU A 61 -23.29 -31.65 -1.52
C LEU A 61 -23.66 -32.79 -2.48
N THR A 62 -23.50 -32.56 -3.78
CA THR A 62 -23.77 -33.57 -4.81
C THR A 62 -23.09 -33.20 -6.13
N THR A 63 -22.82 -34.23 -6.93
CA THR A 63 -22.44 -34.11 -8.34
C THR A 63 -23.51 -34.64 -9.29
N ASP A 64 -24.60 -35.21 -8.74
CA ASP A 64 -25.65 -35.85 -9.52
C ASP A 64 -26.67 -34.83 -10.01
N PHE A 65 -26.84 -34.77 -11.33
CA PHE A 65 -27.73 -33.80 -11.97
C PHE A 65 -29.20 -34.02 -11.56
N ASN A 66 -29.63 -35.28 -11.50
CA ASN A 66 -31.01 -35.63 -11.14
C ASN A 66 -31.37 -35.10 -9.74
N VAL A 67 -30.49 -35.25 -8.77
CA VAL A 67 -30.70 -34.76 -7.39
C VAL A 67 -30.80 -33.24 -7.37
N ILE A 68 -30.00 -32.53 -8.16
CA ILE A 68 -30.06 -31.07 -8.27
C ILE A 68 -31.40 -30.61 -8.86
N ILE A 69 -31.86 -31.28 -9.93
CA ILE A 69 -33.11 -30.95 -10.63
C ILE A 69 -34.31 -31.23 -9.73
N GLU A 70 -34.34 -32.39 -9.07
CA GLU A 70 -35.40 -32.75 -8.12
C GLU A 70 -35.46 -31.77 -6.96
N ALA A 71 -34.32 -31.41 -6.38
CA ALA A 71 -34.25 -30.39 -5.34
C ALA A 71 -34.85 -29.06 -5.82
N LEU A 72 -34.39 -28.54 -6.96
CA LEU A 72 -34.88 -27.27 -7.51
C LEU A 72 -36.37 -27.31 -7.88
N SER A 73 -36.89 -28.45 -8.33
CA SER A 73 -38.32 -28.63 -8.64
C SER A 73 -39.22 -28.54 -7.41
N LYS A 74 -38.68 -28.87 -6.22
CA LYS A 74 -39.38 -28.78 -4.93
C LYS A 74 -39.14 -27.43 -4.24
N SER A 75 -38.40 -26.50 -4.86
CA SER A 75 -38.08 -25.22 -4.23
C SER A 75 -39.33 -24.35 -4.06
N LYS A 76 -39.51 -23.82 -2.85
CA LYS A 76 -40.57 -22.86 -2.51
C LYS A 76 -40.25 -21.43 -2.98
N ALA A 77 -38.98 -21.13 -3.25
CA ALA A 77 -38.56 -19.77 -3.60
C ALA A 77 -38.87 -19.42 -5.06
N GLU A 78 -39.11 -20.43 -5.92
CA GLU A 78 -39.40 -20.30 -7.35
C GLU A 78 -38.46 -19.29 -8.05
N LEU A 79 -37.19 -19.24 -7.62
CA LEU A 79 -36.20 -18.30 -8.17
C LEU A 79 -35.55 -18.87 -9.44
N MET A 80 -35.49 -20.19 -9.53
CA MET A 80 -34.77 -20.92 -10.57
C MET A 80 -35.76 -21.58 -11.54
N GLU A 81 -35.46 -21.50 -12.82
CA GLU A 81 -36.10 -22.25 -13.90
C GLU A 81 -35.17 -23.37 -14.35
N ILE A 82 -35.77 -24.51 -14.71
CA ILE A 82 -35.09 -25.71 -15.20
C ILE A 82 -35.43 -25.83 -16.68
N SER A 83 -34.45 -26.15 -17.52
CA SER A 83 -34.66 -26.34 -18.95
C SER A 83 -35.48 -27.60 -19.24
N GLU A 84 -36.15 -27.65 -20.40
CA GLU A 84 -36.98 -28.80 -20.79
C GLU A 84 -36.17 -30.10 -20.91
N ASP A 85 -34.93 -29.98 -21.41
CA ASP A 85 -33.96 -31.07 -21.52
C ASP A 85 -33.29 -31.42 -20.18
N LYS A 86 -33.62 -30.70 -19.09
CA LYS A 86 -33.11 -30.91 -17.74
C LYS A 86 -31.58 -30.80 -17.61
N THR A 87 -30.88 -30.19 -18.58
CA THR A 87 -29.41 -30.07 -18.54
C THR A 87 -28.92 -28.71 -18.02
N LYS A 88 -29.77 -27.68 -18.00
CA LYS A 88 -29.42 -26.30 -17.63
C LYS A 88 -30.41 -25.71 -16.64
N ILE A 89 -29.93 -24.71 -15.91
CA ILE A 89 -30.75 -23.93 -14.98
C ILE A 89 -30.50 -22.43 -15.20
N ARG A 90 -31.51 -21.60 -14.93
CA ARG A 90 -31.37 -20.15 -14.95
C ARG A 90 -32.18 -19.49 -13.84
N ARG A 91 -31.85 -18.24 -13.52
CA ARG A 91 -32.74 -17.40 -12.71
C ARG A 91 -33.97 -17.02 -13.53
N SER A 92 -35.16 -17.13 -12.96
CA SER A 92 -36.41 -16.80 -13.65
C SER A 92 -36.41 -15.35 -14.15
N PRO A 93 -36.71 -15.09 -15.44
CA PRO A 93 -36.81 -13.74 -15.98
C PRO A 93 -37.87 -12.88 -15.28
N SER A 94 -38.88 -13.51 -14.68
CA SER A 94 -39.94 -12.84 -13.89
C SER A 94 -39.42 -12.23 -12.58
N LYS A 95 -38.25 -12.66 -12.11
CA LYS A 95 -37.59 -12.16 -10.89
C LYS A 95 -36.26 -11.50 -11.25
N PRO A 96 -36.26 -10.32 -11.92
CA PRO A 96 -35.03 -9.63 -12.28
C PRO A 96 -34.24 -9.22 -11.04
N LEU A 97 -32.95 -8.92 -11.23
CA LEU A 97 -32.14 -8.36 -10.16
C LEU A 97 -32.70 -6.99 -9.75
N PRO A 98 -32.77 -6.69 -8.43
CA PRO A 98 -33.19 -5.38 -7.97
C PRO A 98 -32.21 -4.31 -8.45
N GLU A 99 -32.76 -3.15 -8.85
CA GLU A 99 -31.95 -2.03 -9.27
C GLU A 99 -31.15 -1.49 -8.07
N VAL A 100 -29.86 -1.21 -8.30
CA VAL A 100 -28.93 -0.80 -7.24
C VAL A 100 -29.06 0.71 -6.98
N THR A 101 -30.26 1.14 -6.61
CA THR A 101 -30.58 2.52 -6.21
C THR A 101 -29.97 2.86 -4.86
N ASP A 102 -29.90 4.15 -4.52
CA ASP A 102 -29.37 4.57 -3.22
C ASP A 102 -30.29 4.18 -2.06
N GLU A 103 -31.59 4.06 -2.30
CA GLU A 103 -32.57 3.54 -1.34
C GLU A 103 -32.31 2.06 -1.04
N TYR A 104 -32.13 1.22 -2.07
CA TYR A 104 -31.78 -0.19 -1.90
C TYR A 104 -30.47 -0.37 -1.13
N LYS A 105 -29.46 0.46 -1.42
CA LYS A 105 -28.20 0.45 -0.65
C LYS A 105 -28.40 0.88 0.80
N ASN A 106 -29.33 1.80 1.07
CA ASN A 106 -29.61 2.28 2.42
C ASN A 106 -30.36 1.22 3.23
N ASP A 107 -31.40 0.62 2.66
CA ASP A 107 -32.11 -0.51 3.23
C ASP A 107 -31.14 -1.66 3.61
N LEU A 108 -30.28 -2.04 2.65
CA LEU A 108 -29.25 -3.05 2.88
C LEU A 108 -28.32 -2.71 4.04
N LYS A 109 -27.95 -1.44 4.23
CA LYS A 109 -27.11 -1.03 5.36
C LYS A 109 -27.86 -1.13 6.69
N ASN A 110 -29.14 -0.77 6.70
CA ASN A 110 -29.97 -0.75 7.91
C ASN A 110 -30.27 -2.16 8.44
N ARG A 111 -30.35 -3.16 7.56
CA ARG A 111 -30.46 -4.59 7.94
C ARG A 111 -29.12 -5.34 7.94
N SER A 112 -28.01 -4.63 7.76
CA SER A 112 -26.67 -5.22 7.87
C SER A 112 -26.11 -5.06 9.29
N VAL A 113 -25.67 -6.17 9.86
CA VAL A 113 -25.07 -6.23 11.20
C VAL A 113 -23.61 -6.67 11.12
N TYR A 114 -22.78 -6.09 11.97
CA TYR A 114 -21.41 -6.50 12.21
C TYR A 114 -21.33 -7.36 13.47
N VAL A 115 -20.70 -8.53 13.37
CA VAL A 115 -20.48 -9.41 14.53
C VAL A 115 -18.99 -9.77 14.61
N LYS A 116 -18.40 -9.60 15.79
CA LYS A 116 -16.99 -9.95 16.09
C LYS A 116 -16.92 -10.81 17.35
N GLY A 117 -16.04 -11.81 17.33
CA GLY A 117 -15.83 -12.71 18.46
C GLY A 117 -15.84 -14.18 18.06
N PHE A 118 -16.03 -14.49 16.77
CA PHE A 118 -15.83 -15.85 16.27
C PHE A 118 -14.35 -16.23 16.32
N PRO A 119 -14.02 -17.48 16.63
CA PRO A 119 -12.65 -17.95 16.60
C PRO A 119 -12.15 -18.03 15.14
N THR A 120 -10.82 -18.06 14.96
CA THR A 120 -10.21 -17.93 13.62
C THR A 120 -10.40 -19.18 12.75
N ASP A 121 -10.69 -20.30 13.38
CA ASP A 121 -11.00 -21.61 12.82
C ASP A 121 -12.48 -21.80 12.47
N ALA A 122 -13.38 -20.91 12.91
CA ALA A 122 -14.81 -21.02 12.63
C ALA A 122 -15.08 -21.07 11.11
N THR A 123 -15.86 -22.07 10.70
CA THR A 123 -16.27 -22.25 9.31
C THR A 123 -17.53 -21.44 9.01
N LEU A 124 -17.87 -21.34 7.72
CA LEU A 124 -19.09 -20.66 7.32
C LEU A 124 -20.34 -21.45 7.76
N ASP A 125 -20.24 -22.77 7.79
CA ASP A 125 -21.35 -23.64 8.16
C ASP A 125 -21.61 -23.54 9.67
N ASP A 126 -20.55 -23.51 10.52
CA ASP A 126 -20.70 -23.22 11.95
C ASP A 126 -21.40 -21.88 12.25
N ILE A 127 -21.15 -20.88 11.40
CA ILE A 127 -21.73 -19.54 11.53
C ILE A 127 -23.19 -19.54 11.05
N LYS A 128 -23.51 -20.33 10.02
CA LYS A 128 -24.89 -20.50 9.55
C LYS A 128 -25.74 -21.17 10.62
N ASP A 129 -25.27 -22.27 11.18
CA ASP A 129 -25.97 -23.03 12.22
C ASP A 129 -26.19 -22.15 13.46
N TRP A 130 -25.19 -21.38 13.87
CA TRP A 130 -25.36 -20.43 14.99
C TRP A 130 -26.38 -19.32 14.69
N LEU A 131 -26.55 -18.93 13.42
CA LEU A 131 -27.42 -17.84 13.01
C LEU A 131 -28.86 -18.27 12.73
N GLU A 132 -29.12 -19.56 12.55
CA GLU A 132 -30.44 -20.12 12.19
C GLU A 132 -31.53 -19.73 13.20
N ASP A 133 -31.21 -19.77 14.50
CA ASP A 133 -32.14 -19.41 15.57
C ASP A 133 -32.36 -17.89 15.75
N LYS A 134 -31.57 -17.05 15.08
CA LYS A 134 -31.52 -15.59 15.32
C LYS A 134 -32.28 -14.78 14.27
N GLY A 135 -32.81 -15.45 13.25
CA GLY A 135 -33.63 -14.86 12.19
C GLY A 135 -33.15 -15.24 10.80
N GLU A 136 -33.93 -14.89 9.79
CA GLU A 136 -33.60 -15.20 8.40
C GLU A 136 -32.48 -14.32 7.87
N ILE A 137 -31.46 -14.96 7.30
CA ILE A 137 -30.24 -14.29 6.81
C ILE A 137 -30.08 -14.55 5.34
N LEU A 138 -30.03 -13.45 4.57
CA LEU A 138 -29.86 -13.52 3.14
C LEU A 138 -28.39 -13.64 2.74
N ASN A 139 -27.48 -13.07 3.53
CA ASN A 139 -26.06 -13.09 3.20
C ASN A 139 -25.14 -13.01 4.41
N ILE A 140 -24.09 -13.85 4.39
CA ILE A 140 -23.02 -13.88 5.39
C ILE A 140 -21.69 -13.60 4.70
N GLN A 141 -21.06 -12.49 5.06
CA GLN A 141 -19.75 -12.12 4.56
C GLN A 141 -18.68 -12.26 5.66
N MET A 142 -17.92 -13.35 5.61
CA MET A 142 -16.76 -13.54 6.48
C MET A 142 -15.62 -12.57 6.14
N ARG A 143 -15.16 -11.79 7.11
CA ARG A 143 -14.07 -10.84 6.89
C ARG A 143 -12.73 -11.55 6.97
N ARG A 144 -11.99 -11.52 5.86
CA ARG A 144 -10.66 -12.12 5.76
C ARG A 144 -9.55 -11.06 5.70
N THR A 145 -8.32 -11.46 6.00
CA THR A 145 -7.11 -10.67 5.74
C THR A 145 -6.71 -10.78 4.26
N LEU A 146 -5.67 -10.04 3.88
CA LEU A 146 -5.09 -10.16 2.55
C LEU A 146 -4.55 -11.59 2.30
N HIS A 147 -4.10 -12.28 3.35
CA HIS A 147 -3.64 -13.67 3.30
C HIS A 147 -4.78 -14.68 3.37
N LYS A 148 -6.04 -14.27 3.12
CA LYS A 148 -7.26 -15.09 3.17
C LYS A 148 -7.58 -15.72 4.54
N THR A 149 -6.84 -15.38 5.59
CA THR A 149 -7.12 -15.84 6.96
C THR A 149 -8.34 -15.13 7.53
N PHE A 150 -9.19 -15.86 8.25
CA PHE A 150 -10.37 -15.30 8.87
C PHE A 150 -10.00 -14.35 10.02
N LYS A 151 -10.71 -13.23 10.16
CA LYS A 151 -10.45 -12.22 11.20
C LYS A 151 -11.28 -12.42 12.46
N GLY A 152 -12.08 -13.49 12.55
CA GLY A 152 -13.02 -13.67 13.65
C GLY A 152 -14.20 -12.69 13.64
N SER A 153 -14.54 -12.13 12.46
CA SER A 153 -15.68 -11.22 12.33
C SER A 153 -16.38 -11.31 10.99
N ILE A 154 -17.68 -11.04 10.99
CA ILE A 154 -18.57 -11.20 9.83
C ILE A 154 -19.45 -9.96 9.65
N PHE A 155 -19.99 -9.82 8.44
CA PHE A 155 -21.18 -9.02 8.20
C PHE A 155 -22.32 -9.96 7.84
N ALA A 156 -23.42 -9.87 8.58
CA ALA A 156 -24.67 -10.58 8.26
C ALA A 156 -25.68 -9.58 7.71
N VAL A 157 -26.44 -9.97 6.69
CA VAL A 157 -27.56 -9.19 6.16
C VAL A 157 -28.83 -9.96 6.42
N PHE A 158 -29.70 -9.37 7.24
CA PHE A 158 -31.00 -9.95 7.56
C PHE A 158 -32.02 -9.69 6.45
N ASP A 159 -33.09 -10.49 6.47
CA ASP A 159 -34.29 -10.31 5.68
C ASP A 159 -34.90 -8.91 5.91
N SER A 160 -35.08 -8.54 7.18
CA SER A 160 -35.80 -7.35 7.62
C SER A 160 -34.97 -6.52 8.59
N ILE A 161 -35.30 -5.22 8.64
CA ILE A 161 -34.69 -4.27 9.57
C ILE A 161 -35.10 -4.61 11.02
N GLU A 162 -36.27 -5.21 11.22
CA GLU A 162 -36.77 -5.62 12.53
C GLU A 162 -35.98 -6.80 13.10
N SER A 163 -35.74 -7.84 12.30
CA SER A 163 -34.86 -8.96 12.66
C SER A 163 -33.48 -8.46 13.06
N ALA A 164 -32.88 -7.57 12.25
CA ALA A 164 -31.60 -6.95 12.56
C ALA A 164 -31.62 -6.15 13.88
N LYS A 165 -32.66 -5.36 14.13
CA LYS A 165 -32.82 -4.59 15.38
C LYS A 165 -33.02 -5.48 16.59
N LYS A 166 -33.84 -6.54 16.51
CA LYS A 166 -34.02 -7.53 17.58
C LYS A 166 -32.69 -8.22 17.90
N PHE A 167 -31.95 -8.60 16.87
CA PHE A 167 -30.65 -9.25 17.00
C PHE A 167 -29.61 -8.36 17.70
N VAL A 168 -29.51 -7.08 17.32
CA VAL A 168 -28.59 -6.11 17.95
C VAL A 168 -29.01 -5.74 19.38
N LYS A 169 -30.32 -5.64 19.64
CA LYS A 169 -30.85 -5.31 20.97
C LYS A 169 -30.63 -6.40 22.00
N THR A 170 -30.53 -7.66 21.58
CA THR A 170 -30.35 -8.80 22.49
C THR A 170 -28.92 -8.79 23.05
N PRO A 171 -28.71 -8.40 24.33
CA PRO A 171 -27.38 -8.34 24.90
C PRO A 171 -26.90 -9.74 25.31
N GLY A 172 -25.59 -9.93 25.49
CA GLY A 172 -25.03 -11.18 26.01
C GLY A 172 -24.99 -12.33 25.00
N GLN A 173 -25.02 -12.03 23.70
CA GLN A 173 -24.85 -13.04 22.65
C GLN A 173 -23.44 -13.63 22.71
N LYS A 174 -23.36 -14.94 22.91
CA LYS A 174 -22.10 -15.69 22.94
C LYS A 174 -22.04 -16.68 21.80
N TYR A 175 -20.83 -16.92 21.33
CA TYR A 175 -20.51 -18.06 20.49
C TYR A 175 -19.61 -18.99 21.28
N LYS A 176 -20.14 -20.17 21.66
CA LYS A 176 -19.51 -21.05 22.64
C LYS A 176 -19.26 -20.27 23.93
N ASP A 177 -18.00 -20.06 24.33
CA ASP A 177 -17.63 -19.32 25.54
C ASP A 177 -17.19 -17.86 25.28
N THR A 178 -17.23 -17.40 24.01
CA THR A 178 -16.75 -16.06 23.64
C THR A 178 -17.90 -15.07 23.49
N ASP A 179 -17.82 -13.95 24.22
CA ASP A 179 -18.75 -12.84 24.09
C ASP A 179 -18.60 -12.18 22.71
N LEU A 180 -19.72 -11.97 22.03
CA LEU A 180 -19.75 -11.36 20.71
C LEU A 180 -20.00 -9.85 20.81
N LEU A 181 -19.17 -9.07 20.14
CA LEU A 181 -19.42 -7.67 19.87
C LEU A 181 -20.32 -7.56 18.63
N ILE A 182 -21.58 -7.20 18.85
CA ILE A 182 -22.58 -6.96 17.81
C ILE A 182 -22.79 -5.45 17.68
N LEU A 183 -22.70 -4.93 16.46
CA LEU A 183 -22.93 -3.52 16.13
C LEU A 183 -23.67 -3.41 14.81
N PHE A 184 -24.41 -2.34 14.58
CA PHE A 184 -24.85 -2.04 13.22
C PHE A 184 -23.65 -1.78 12.32
N LYS A 185 -23.78 -2.13 11.04
CA LYS A 185 -22.70 -1.93 10.07
C LYS A 185 -22.29 -0.45 9.98
N GLU A 186 -23.25 0.47 10.09
CA GLU A 186 -22.99 1.91 10.08
C GLU A 186 -22.19 2.37 11.30
N GLU A 187 -22.59 1.95 12.50
CA GLU A 187 -21.88 2.24 13.75
C GLU A 187 -20.45 1.70 13.73
N TYR A 188 -20.26 0.49 13.21
CA TYR A 188 -18.93 -0.07 13.01
C TYR A 188 -18.08 0.80 12.06
N PHE A 189 -18.64 1.27 10.95
CA PHE A 189 -17.90 2.15 10.04
C PHE A 189 -17.62 3.53 10.66
N ALA A 190 -18.55 4.09 11.44
CA ALA A 190 -18.35 5.33 12.16
C ALA A 190 -17.18 5.21 13.15
N LYS A 191 -17.22 4.20 14.03
CA LYS A 191 -16.15 3.93 15.01
C LYS A 191 -14.80 3.70 14.34
N LYS A 192 -14.77 2.93 13.24
CA LYS A 192 -13.55 2.67 12.49
C LYS A 192 -13.00 3.92 11.78
N ASN A 193 -13.86 4.78 11.28
CA ASN A 193 -13.43 6.03 10.65
C ASN A 193 -12.84 6.99 11.68
N GLU A 194 -13.40 7.03 12.89
CA GLU A 194 -12.83 7.78 14.00
C GLU A 194 -11.48 7.22 14.45
N GLU A 195 -11.34 5.90 14.59
CA GLU A 195 -10.05 5.26 14.88
C GLU A 195 -9.00 5.61 13.81
N ARG A 196 -9.37 5.56 12.53
CA ARG A 196 -8.48 5.97 11.43
C ARG A 196 -8.09 7.44 11.50
N LYS A 197 -9.03 8.33 11.85
CA LYS A 197 -8.74 9.77 12.03
C LYS A 197 -7.75 9.97 13.19
N LYS A 198 -7.97 9.32 14.33
CA LYS A 198 -7.07 9.36 15.50
C LYS A 198 -5.67 8.85 15.13
N HIS A 199 -5.57 7.68 14.50
CA HIS A 199 -4.29 7.12 14.07
C HIS A 199 -3.56 8.01 13.05
N LYS A 200 -4.30 8.67 12.13
CA LYS A 200 -3.71 9.62 11.18
C LYS A 200 -3.15 10.87 11.88
N ILE A 201 -3.85 11.38 12.89
CA ILE A 201 -3.39 12.51 13.70
C ILE A 201 -2.15 12.12 14.50
N GLU A 202 -2.20 10.96 15.16
CA GLU A 202 -1.08 10.44 15.95
C GLU A 202 0.16 10.17 15.09
N ALA A 203 0.00 9.56 13.91
CA ALA A 203 1.10 9.34 12.98
C ALA A 203 1.71 10.66 12.49
N LYS A 204 0.89 11.69 12.24
CA LYS A 204 1.39 13.04 11.89
C LYS A 204 2.15 13.67 13.05
N LEU A 205 1.66 13.54 14.28
CA LEU A 205 2.34 14.05 15.47
C LEU A 205 3.70 13.38 15.67
N ARG A 206 3.75 12.04 15.58
CA ARG A 206 5.00 11.27 15.67
C ARG A 206 5.99 11.66 14.57
N ALA A 207 5.51 11.84 13.33
CA ALA A 207 6.36 12.28 12.23
C ALA A 207 6.93 13.69 12.46
N LYS A 208 6.12 14.63 12.98
CA LYS A 208 6.57 15.98 13.30
C LYS A 208 7.62 15.97 14.43
N GLN A 209 7.37 15.23 15.51
CA GLN A 209 8.32 15.06 16.61
C GLN A 209 9.64 14.43 16.14
N GLN A 210 9.58 13.45 15.25
CA GLN A 210 10.78 12.82 14.70
C GLN A 210 11.56 13.79 13.80
N GLN A 211 10.87 14.62 13.02
CA GLN A 211 11.50 15.66 12.20
C GLN A 211 12.14 16.77 13.06
N GLU A 212 11.49 17.18 14.15
CA GLU A 212 12.07 18.14 15.11
C GLU A 212 13.30 17.56 15.81
N LYS A 213 13.26 16.27 16.22
CA LYS A 213 14.45 15.59 16.76
C LYS A 213 15.61 15.51 15.76
N LEU A 214 15.33 15.24 14.48
CA LEU A 214 16.36 15.24 13.43
C LEU A 214 16.97 16.64 13.23
N LYS A 215 16.14 17.69 13.16
CA LYS A 215 16.63 19.09 13.07
C LYS A 215 17.45 19.50 14.28
N LEU A 216 17.03 19.09 15.48
CA LEU A 216 17.75 19.37 16.72
C LEU A 216 19.07 18.61 16.81
N ALA A 217 19.20 17.44 16.17
CA ALA A 217 20.45 16.69 16.06
C ALA A 217 21.40 17.27 14.99
N GLU A 218 20.87 17.79 13.88
CA GLU A 218 21.66 18.49 12.86
C GLU A 218 22.28 19.80 13.39
N HIS A 219 21.60 20.51 14.30
CA HIS A 219 22.07 21.79 14.84
C HIS A 219 23.42 21.71 15.60
N PRO A 220 23.66 20.77 16.54
CA PRO A 220 24.95 20.60 17.19
C PRO A 220 26.01 20.02 16.24
N GLU A 221 25.66 19.13 15.31
CA GLU A 221 26.60 18.68 14.26
C GLU A 221 27.07 19.84 13.39
N MET A 222 26.15 20.75 13.01
CA MET A 222 26.47 21.99 12.29
C MET A 222 27.33 22.95 13.10
N ARG A 223 27.08 23.13 14.41
CA ARG A 223 27.96 23.94 15.27
C ARG A 223 29.36 23.32 15.43
N ALA A 224 29.46 21.99 15.51
CA ALA A 224 30.76 21.30 15.57
C ALA A 224 31.56 21.41 14.26
N LEU A 225 30.89 21.62 13.13
CA LEU A 225 31.50 21.92 11.83
C LEU A 225 32.01 23.36 11.75
N GLU A 226 31.34 24.31 12.40
CA GLU A 226 31.72 25.73 12.38
C GLU A 226 33.10 26.01 13.01
N GLY A 227 33.54 25.19 13.97
CA GLY A 227 34.88 25.28 14.57
C GLY A 227 36.04 24.82 13.65
N LYS A 228 35.75 24.29 12.46
CA LYS A 228 36.76 23.82 11.46
C LYS A 228 36.77 24.65 10.18
N ILE A 229 36.08 25.78 10.18
CA ILE A 229 36.03 26.72 9.04
C ILE A 229 37.37 27.45 8.94
N GLY A 230 37.93 27.52 7.73
CA GLY A 230 39.22 28.10 7.39
C GLY A 230 40.33 27.08 7.12
N CYS A 231 40.04 25.78 7.10
CA CYS A 231 41.02 24.68 7.01
C CYS A 231 40.99 23.92 5.68
N LEU A 232 40.09 24.26 4.74
CA LEU A 232 40.03 23.61 3.42
C LEU A 232 40.75 24.41 2.34
N LEU A 233 41.57 23.69 1.56
CA LEU A 233 42.24 24.21 0.37
C LEU A 233 41.78 23.43 -0.86
N LYS A 234 41.19 24.11 -1.82
CA LYS A 234 40.88 23.54 -3.13
C LYS A 234 42.10 23.70 -4.04
N PHE A 235 42.39 22.67 -4.82
CA PHE A 235 43.38 22.75 -5.88
C PHE A 235 42.77 22.30 -7.21
N CYS A 236 43.13 23.00 -8.28
CA CYS A 236 42.72 22.70 -9.65
C CYS A 236 43.96 22.69 -10.54
N GLY A 237 44.15 21.62 -11.31
CA GLY A 237 45.32 21.46 -12.17
C GLY A 237 45.17 20.28 -13.12
N ASN A 238 45.95 20.29 -14.20
CA ASN A 238 45.94 19.21 -15.20
C ASN A 238 46.82 18.04 -14.71
N LEU A 239 46.34 17.37 -13.67
CA LEU A 239 47.02 16.28 -12.97
C LEU A 239 46.84 14.98 -13.76
N ASP A 240 47.94 14.32 -14.12
CA ASP A 240 47.87 13.04 -14.85
C ASP A 240 47.47 11.90 -13.90
N ASP A 241 47.08 10.77 -14.49
CA ASP A 241 46.75 9.52 -13.78
C ASP A 241 47.90 8.95 -12.94
N GLN A 242 49.09 9.55 -12.98
CA GLN A 242 50.22 9.18 -12.13
C GLN A 242 50.32 10.01 -10.84
N THR A 243 49.55 11.08 -10.68
CA THR A 243 49.56 11.90 -9.46
C THR A 243 48.87 11.15 -8.32
N SER A 244 49.61 10.89 -7.23
CA SER A 244 49.16 10.11 -6.09
C SER A 244 48.93 11.00 -4.87
N ARG A 245 48.17 10.51 -3.88
CA ARG A 245 47.93 11.23 -2.61
C ARG A 245 49.23 11.50 -1.84
N GLU A 246 50.25 10.69 -2.08
CA GLU A 246 51.57 10.79 -1.45
C GLU A 246 52.35 12.01 -1.96
N ASP A 247 52.14 12.43 -3.20
CA ASP A 247 52.78 13.63 -3.77
C ASP A 247 52.36 14.90 -3.03
N PHE A 248 51.11 14.96 -2.58
CA PHE A 248 50.59 16.06 -1.77
C PHE A 248 51.12 16.03 -0.33
N HIS A 249 51.29 14.83 0.25
CA HIS A 249 51.94 14.70 1.55
C HIS A 249 53.39 15.17 1.48
N ASN A 250 54.15 14.81 0.44
CA ASN A 250 55.53 15.25 0.27
C ASN A 250 55.65 16.77 0.09
N LEU A 251 54.73 17.39 -0.64
CA LEU A 251 54.73 18.83 -0.88
C LEU A 251 54.41 19.64 0.40
N PHE A 252 53.45 19.18 1.20
CA PHE A 252 53.00 19.92 2.39
C PHE A 252 53.59 19.41 3.71
N ALA A 253 54.35 18.31 3.73
CA ALA A 253 54.95 17.73 4.93
C ALA A 253 55.76 18.73 5.77
N ARG A 254 56.39 19.72 5.12
CA ARG A 254 57.20 20.77 5.78
C ARG A 254 56.43 22.05 6.12
N HIS A 255 55.18 22.18 5.66
CA HIS A 255 54.42 23.44 5.73
C HIS A 255 53.09 23.34 6.47
N GLY A 256 52.55 22.13 6.67
CA GLY A 256 51.37 21.91 7.50
C GLY A 256 50.92 20.45 7.55
N GLU A 257 50.30 20.06 8.67
CA GLU A 257 49.78 18.70 8.84
C GLU A 257 48.45 18.51 8.10
N ILE A 258 48.46 17.66 7.08
CA ILE A 258 47.27 17.28 6.32
C ILE A 258 46.47 16.24 7.09
N LYS A 259 45.19 16.53 7.33
CA LYS A 259 44.26 15.62 7.99
C LYS A 259 43.55 14.70 7.00
N TRP A 260 43.20 15.21 5.83
CA TRP A 260 42.49 14.45 4.81
C TRP A 260 42.70 15.05 3.42
N ILE A 261 42.78 14.19 2.40
CA ILE A 261 42.84 14.59 1.00
C ILE A 261 41.68 13.93 0.26
N ASP A 262 40.72 14.76 -0.15
CA ASP A 262 39.65 14.35 -1.05
C ASP A 262 40.11 14.55 -2.49
N PHE A 263 40.80 13.53 -3.01
CA PHE A 263 41.27 13.46 -4.38
C PHE A 263 41.00 12.06 -4.95
N VAL A 264 40.37 12.05 -6.12
CA VAL A 264 40.17 10.86 -6.95
C VAL A 264 41.23 10.89 -8.04
N ARG A 265 41.98 9.79 -8.19
CA ARG A 265 43.05 9.66 -9.18
C ARG A 265 42.48 9.92 -10.59
N GLY A 266 43.08 10.86 -11.33
CA GLY A 266 42.60 11.33 -12.65
C GLY A 266 41.63 12.52 -12.60
N ALA A 267 41.23 13.01 -11.42
CA ALA A 267 40.43 14.22 -11.31
C ALA A 267 41.28 15.48 -11.52
N LYS A 268 40.70 16.49 -12.19
CA LYS A 268 41.34 17.80 -12.44
C LYS A 268 41.25 18.76 -11.25
N GLU A 269 40.49 18.39 -10.23
CA GLU A 269 40.29 19.15 -9.00
C GLU A 269 40.26 18.23 -7.78
N GLY A 270 40.67 18.76 -6.63
CA GLY A 270 40.62 18.08 -5.35
C GLY A 270 40.62 19.06 -4.19
N THR A 271 40.33 18.54 -2.98
CA THR A 271 40.28 19.35 -1.76
C THR A 271 41.13 18.74 -0.67
N ILE A 272 41.93 19.58 0.00
CA ILE A 272 42.79 19.20 1.12
C ILE A 272 42.24 19.82 2.39
N LEU A 273 42.06 19.01 3.43
CA LEU A 273 41.71 19.44 4.78
C LEU A 273 42.96 19.42 5.66
N PHE A 274 43.37 20.59 6.12
CA PHE A 274 44.48 20.75 7.06
C PHE A 274 44.00 20.70 8.51
N LYS A 275 44.89 20.40 9.46
CA LYS A 275 44.61 20.60 10.90
C LYS A 275 44.64 22.09 11.29
N GLU A 276 45.40 22.89 10.56
CA GLU A 276 45.58 24.33 10.76
C GLU A 276 44.83 25.14 9.69
N ARG A 277 44.86 26.48 9.80
CA ARG A 277 44.22 27.36 8.82
C ARG A 277 44.91 27.23 7.45
N ALA A 278 44.14 26.86 6.43
CA ALA A 278 44.61 26.65 5.07
C ALA A 278 45.31 27.88 4.47
N LYS A 279 44.89 29.09 4.89
CA LYS A 279 45.52 30.36 4.48
C LYS A 279 46.99 30.47 4.93
N GLU A 280 47.28 30.04 6.16
CA GLU A 280 48.61 30.13 6.78
C GLU A 280 49.55 29.05 6.22
N VAL A 281 49.01 27.84 5.98
CA VAL A 281 49.75 26.75 5.33
C VAL A 281 50.09 27.10 3.88
N LEU A 282 49.15 27.70 3.15
CA LEU A 282 49.38 28.13 1.76
C LEU A 282 50.39 29.28 1.66
N ALA A 283 50.41 30.22 2.61
CA ALA A 283 51.41 31.28 2.67
C ALA A 283 52.82 30.69 2.86
N ARG A 284 53.00 29.83 3.88
CA ARG A 284 54.29 29.15 4.14
C ARG A 284 54.77 28.31 2.95
N ALA A 285 53.85 27.63 2.27
CA ALA A 285 54.18 26.85 1.08
C ALA A 285 54.57 27.72 -0.13
N ARG A 286 53.98 28.92 -0.29
CA ARG A 286 54.35 29.87 -1.36
C ARG A 286 55.73 30.49 -1.12
N ASP A 287 56.02 30.83 0.13
CA ASP A 287 57.28 31.45 0.53
C ASP A 287 58.45 30.47 0.34
N ALA A 288 58.24 29.19 0.71
CA ALA A 288 59.25 28.14 0.56
C ALA A 288 59.55 27.72 -0.89
N HIS A 289 58.60 27.93 -1.81
CA HIS A 289 58.73 27.55 -3.22
C HIS A 289 58.86 28.75 -4.17
N HIS A 290 59.22 29.94 -3.67
CA HIS A 290 59.39 31.17 -4.45
C HIS A 290 58.22 31.44 -5.43
N GLY A 291 56.98 31.23 -4.95
CA GLY A 291 55.77 31.49 -5.73
C GLY A 291 55.40 30.46 -6.81
N ASN A 292 56.17 29.38 -6.99
CA ASN A 292 55.92 28.37 -8.04
C ASN A 292 55.63 26.99 -7.44
N LEU A 293 54.47 26.86 -6.77
CA LEU A 293 53.96 25.59 -6.25
C LEU A 293 53.49 24.70 -7.41
N GLN A 294 54.41 23.91 -7.95
CA GLN A 294 54.15 22.93 -8.98
C GLN A 294 54.13 21.52 -8.40
N ILE A 295 53.22 20.69 -8.88
CA ILE A 295 53.21 19.24 -8.58
C ILE A 295 53.77 18.53 -9.80
N ARG A 296 54.87 17.80 -9.64
CA ARG A 296 55.56 17.06 -10.73
C ARG A 296 55.74 17.92 -12.01
N ASN A 297 56.24 19.15 -11.84
CA ASN A 297 56.49 20.15 -12.90
C ASN A 297 55.23 20.69 -13.61
N LYS A 298 54.04 20.55 -13.00
CA LYS A 298 52.79 21.13 -13.52
C LYS A 298 52.27 22.24 -12.63
N ARG A 299 51.81 23.33 -13.25
CA ARG A 299 51.21 24.47 -12.56
C ARG A 299 49.85 24.08 -11.99
N VAL A 300 49.71 24.24 -10.67
CA VAL A 300 48.46 23.99 -9.94
C VAL A 300 47.92 25.32 -9.41
N VAL A 301 46.62 25.54 -9.56
CA VAL A 301 45.93 26.70 -8.99
C VAL A 301 45.41 26.31 -7.61
N TRP A 302 45.75 27.12 -6.62
CA TRP A 302 45.39 26.90 -5.22
C TRP A 302 44.41 27.96 -4.76
N GLU A 303 43.25 27.54 -4.28
CA GLU A 303 42.16 28.40 -3.83
C GLU A 303 41.74 28.02 -2.41
N VAL A 304 41.82 28.98 -1.49
CA VAL A 304 41.33 28.80 -0.12
C VAL A 304 39.81 28.95 -0.15
N LEU A 305 39.08 27.86 0.12
CA LEU A 305 37.63 27.90 0.21
C LEU A 305 37.21 28.64 1.49
N ARG A 306 36.22 29.53 1.38
CA ARG A 306 35.64 30.24 2.54
C ARG A 306 34.12 30.22 2.48
N GLY A 307 33.48 30.29 3.65
CA GLY A 307 32.03 30.48 3.79
C GLY A 307 31.21 29.25 3.40
N ASP A 308 30.11 29.45 2.67
CA ASP A 308 29.11 28.42 2.40
C ASP A 308 29.59 27.30 1.47
N MET A 309 30.58 27.57 0.62
CA MET A 309 31.23 26.57 -0.22
C MET A 309 32.12 25.63 0.62
N GLU A 310 32.84 26.19 1.59
CA GLU A 310 33.67 25.44 2.53
C GLU A 310 32.81 24.52 3.42
N ARG A 311 31.69 25.03 3.94
CA ARG A 311 30.74 24.26 4.76
C ARG A 311 30.17 23.06 3.99
N ARG A 312 29.82 23.25 2.70
CA ARG A 312 29.29 22.17 1.84
C ARG A 312 30.35 21.11 1.53
N ALA A 313 31.57 21.54 1.19
CA ALA A 313 32.68 20.63 0.92
C ALA A 313 33.06 19.82 2.18
N LEU A 314 33.17 20.48 3.34
CA LEU A 314 33.48 19.82 4.61
C LEU A 314 32.39 18.83 5.04
N ARG A 315 31.11 19.16 4.84
CA ARG A 315 29.99 18.25 5.12
C ARG A 315 30.08 16.99 4.27
N LYS A 316 30.37 17.13 2.96
CA LYS A 316 30.53 15.99 2.06
C LYS A 316 31.68 15.09 2.48
N ILE A 317 32.83 15.67 2.82
CA ILE A 317 34.03 14.93 3.27
C ILE A 317 33.73 14.13 4.55
N ILE A 318 33.03 14.72 5.51
CA ILE A 318 32.67 14.04 6.77
C ILE A 318 31.64 12.93 6.53
N GLN A 319 30.66 13.16 5.64
CA GLN A 319 29.69 12.14 5.26
C GLN A 319 30.37 10.94 4.58
N ASP A 320 31.28 11.19 3.63
CA ASP A 320 32.05 10.16 2.93
C ASP A 320 32.95 9.37 3.91
N GLN A 321 33.53 10.05 4.91
CA GLN A 321 34.31 9.43 5.98
C GLN A 321 33.43 8.53 6.87
N GLN A 322 32.25 9.02 7.28
CA GLN A 322 31.31 8.28 8.11
C GLN A 322 30.75 7.05 7.36
N GLU A 323 30.41 7.20 6.08
CA GLU A 323 29.98 6.08 5.23
C GLU A 323 31.08 5.04 5.02
N SER A 324 32.32 5.48 4.86
CA SER A 324 33.48 4.59 4.75
C SER A 324 33.72 3.83 6.05
N LEU A 325 33.65 4.50 7.21
CA LEU A 325 33.74 3.87 8.53
C LEU A 325 32.58 2.90 8.78
N ASN A 326 31.36 3.24 8.37
CA ASN A 326 30.20 2.37 8.48
C ASN A 326 30.36 1.12 7.59
N LYS A 327 30.82 1.27 6.34
CA LYS A 327 31.16 0.13 5.46
C LYS A 327 32.24 -0.76 6.08
N TRP A 328 33.23 -0.18 6.77
CA TRP A 328 34.29 -0.92 7.44
C TRP A 328 33.79 -1.67 8.70
N LYS A 329 32.98 -1.02 9.55
CA LYS A 329 32.30 -1.65 10.71
C LYS A 329 31.37 -2.79 10.29
N THR A 330 30.70 -2.66 9.15
CA THR A 330 29.80 -3.71 8.63
C THR A 330 30.58 -4.90 8.05
N ARG A 331 31.78 -4.69 7.49
CA ARG A 331 32.68 -5.76 7.06
C ARG A 331 33.35 -6.49 8.24
N GLY A 332 33.62 -5.79 9.35
CA GLY A 332 34.18 -6.38 10.57
C GLY A 332 33.27 -7.38 11.30
N ARG A 333 31.94 -7.36 11.05
CA ARG A 333 31.00 -8.34 11.62
C ARG A 333 30.91 -9.67 10.86
N ARG A 334 31.53 -9.81 9.68
CA ARG A 334 31.54 -11.10 8.94
C ARG A 334 32.72 -12.02 9.27
N PHE A 335 33.65 -11.59 10.12
CA PHE A 335 34.87 -12.36 10.46
C PHE A 335 35.02 -12.72 11.96
N ARG A 336 33.92 -12.75 12.72
CA ARG A 336 33.84 -13.42 14.02
C ARG A 336 32.60 -14.31 14.03
N GLY A 337 32.74 -15.51 13.46
CA GLY A 337 31.64 -16.48 13.45
C GLY A 337 31.86 -17.64 12.51
N ARG A 338 33.04 -18.29 12.54
CA ARG A 338 33.19 -19.66 12.02
C ARG A 338 34.45 -20.35 12.55
N GLY A 339 34.44 -20.67 13.84
CA GLY A 339 35.20 -21.79 14.36
C GLY A 339 34.29 -23.03 14.31
N GLY A 340 34.57 -23.97 13.41
CA GLY A 340 33.75 -25.17 13.23
C GLY A 340 34.17 -26.04 12.05
N ARG A 341 35.28 -26.76 12.24
CA ARG A 341 35.69 -28.10 11.72
C ARG A 341 35.39 -28.54 10.28
N GLY A 342 36.45 -29.08 9.65
CA GLY A 342 36.47 -30.10 8.58
C GLY A 342 36.32 -29.50 7.18
N GLY A 343 37.21 -29.68 6.20
CA GLY A 343 38.09 -30.80 5.89
C GLY A 343 37.76 -31.22 4.45
N GLY A 344 38.73 -31.25 3.53
CA GLY A 344 38.56 -31.84 2.18
C GLY A 344 39.03 -30.97 1.02
N ARG A 345 40.05 -31.47 0.33
CA ARG A 345 40.78 -30.92 -0.82
C ARG A 345 40.03 -31.02 -2.16
N ALA A 346 40.39 -30.08 -3.04
CA ALA A 346 40.66 -30.20 -4.48
C ALA A 346 39.52 -30.18 -5.52
N GLY A 347 39.59 -29.12 -6.35
CA GLY A 347 39.47 -29.13 -7.83
C GLY A 347 38.05 -29.23 -8.40
N MET A 348 37.65 -28.59 -9.48
CA MET A 348 38.23 -27.66 -10.45
C MET A 348 37.05 -27.29 -11.37
N ALA A 349 37.11 -26.11 -12.02
CA ALA A 349 36.36 -25.75 -13.25
C ALA A 349 34.83 -25.51 -13.15
N ILE A 350 34.16 -24.63 -13.91
CA ILE A 350 34.51 -23.62 -14.93
C ILE A 350 33.25 -22.72 -15.09
N ARG A 351 33.48 -21.45 -15.44
CA ARG A 351 32.66 -20.43 -16.15
C ARG A 351 31.12 -20.55 -16.22
N GLY A 352 30.47 -19.40 -16.00
CA GLY A 352 29.18 -19.08 -16.62
C GLY A 352 28.60 -17.73 -16.19
N ARG A 353 28.75 -16.70 -17.04
CA ARG A 353 28.03 -15.41 -16.96
C ARG A 353 26.52 -15.62 -17.06
N ALA A 354 25.73 -14.87 -16.28
CA ALA A 354 24.47 -14.29 -16.77
C ALA A 354 24.05 -13.10 -15.90
N GLN A 355 23.79 -11.97 -16.55
CA GLN A 355 23.23 -10.74 -16.01
C GLN A 355 21.76 -10.97 -15.61
N PHE A 356 21.31 -10.35 -14.52
CA PHE A 356 19.89 -10.13 -14.28
C PHE A 356 19.66 -8.68 -13.87
N GLN A 357 19.29 -7.84 -14.85
CA GLN A 357 18.63 -6.57 -14.62
C GLN A 357 17.13 -6.84 -14.45
N GLY A 358 16.64 -6.76 -13.22
CA GLY A 358 15.21 -6.82 -12.91
C GLY A 358 14.71 -5.47 -12.42
N ARG A 359 14.25 -4.61 -13.34
CA ARG A 359 13.39 -3.46 -13.01
C ARG A 359 12.09 -4.02 -12.44
N LYS A 360 11.75 -3.64 -11.20
CA LYS A 360 10.43 -3.91 -10.63
C LYS A 360 9.37 -3.07 -11.37
N PRO A 361 8.30 -3.67 -11.92
CA PRO A 361 7.15 -2.92 -12.40
C PRO A 361 6.34 -2.42 -11.20
N ARG A 362 5.94 -1.13 -11.25
CA ARG A 362 4.83 -0.63 -10.44
C ARG A 362 3.54 -1.13 -11.09
N PHE A 363 2.72 -1.84 -10.32
CA PHE A 363 1.37 -2.16 -10.75
C PHE A 363 0.38 -1.29 -9.97
N ASP A 364 -0.51 -0.64 -10.73
CA ASP A 364 -1.51 0.27 -10.24
C ASP A 364 -2.51 -0.41 -9.32
N HIS A 365 -2.68 0.20 -8.15
CA HIS A 365 -3.64 -0.17 -7.15
C HIS A 365 -4.98 0.49 -7.52
N PHE A 366 -5.93 -0.29 -8.04
CA PHE A 366 -7.33 0.14 -8.12
C PHE A 366 -7.95 0.09 -6.72
N GLU A 367 -7.68 1.13 -5.92
CA GLU A 367 -8.52 1.50 -4.79
C GLU A 367 -9.67 2.37 -5.28
N ASP A 368 -10.87 2.07 -4.77
CA ASP A 368 -12.09 2.88 -4.83
C ASP A 368 -11.78 4.38 -4.69
N ARG A 369 -11.78 5.08 -5.83
CA ARG A 369 -11.83 6.55 -5.84
C ARG A 369 -13.22 6.99 -5.39
N ARG A 370 -13.40 7.19 -4.09
CA ARG A 370 -14.36 8.20 -3.62
C ARG A 370 -13.74 9.57 -3.88
N ALA A 371 -14.20 10.22 -4.94
CA ALA A 371 -13.88 11.63 -5.19
C ALA A 371 -14.39 12.49 -4.02
N PRO A 372 -13.57 13.36 -3.42
CA PRO A 372 -14.07 14.43 -2.58
C PRO A 372 -14.61 15.55 -3.48
N PHE A 373 -15.80 16.05 -3.14
CA PHE A 373 -16.44 17.22 -3.72
C PHE A 373 -15.43 18.37 -3.94
N GLY A 374 -15.23 18.73 -5.21
CA GLY A 374 -14.39 19.84 -5.64
C GLY A 374 -15.24 20.90 -6.33
N ARG A 375 -15.21 22.11 -5.76
CA ARG A 375 -15.85 23.36 -6.21
C ARG A 375 -15.99 23.50 -7.73
N ILE A 376 -17.22 23.74 -8.18
CA ILE A 376 -17.54 24.29 -9.50
C ILE A 376 -16.85 25.66 -9.63
N LYS A 377 -15.78 25.75 -10.41
CA LYS A 377 -15.26 27.01 -10.94
C LYS A 377 -16.09 27.35 -12.18
N ARG A 378 -16.84 28.45 -12.12
CA ARG A 378 -17.53 29.06 -13.26
C ARG A 378 -16.51 29.36 -14.35
N ALA A 379 -16.74 28.82 -15.55
CA ALA A 379 -16.05 29.26 -16.74
C ALA A 379 -16.49 30.68 -17.08
N ARG A 380 -15.50 31.53 -17.36
CA ARG A 380 -15.66 32.91 -17.80
C ARG A 380 -15.88 32.82 -19.30
N GLU A 381 -17.12 32.98 -19.74
CA GLU A 381 -17.45 33.10 -21.17
C GLU A 381 -16.77 34.34 -21.74
N GLU A 382 -15.95 34.11 -22.76
CA GLU A 382 -15.45 35.10 -23.70
C GLU A 382 -16.67 35.68 -24.45
N ARG A 383 -16.86 37.00 -24.32
CA ARG A 383 -17.85 37.73 -25.12
C ARG A 383 -17.18 38.16 -26.41
N ASP A 384 -17.71 37.63 -27.51
CA ASP A 384 -17.41 38.02 -28.88
C ASP A 384 -18.09 39.37 -29.18
N ASP A 385 -17.30 40.32 -29.68
CA ASP A 385 -17.71 41.67 -30.06
C ASP A 385 -18.45 41.65 -31.41
N ARG A 386 -19.73 42.04 -31.43
CA ARG A 386 -20.36 42.64 -32.63
C ARG A 386 -21.29 43.80 -32.27
N MET A 387 -20.89 44.97 -32.79
CA MET A 387 -21.63 46.21 -33.12
C MET A 387 -23.10 45.95 -33.55
N ALA A 388 -24.15 46.78 -33.38
CA ALA A 388 -24.39 48.21 -33.09
C ALA A 388 -25.94 48.39 -32.82
N PRO A 389 -26.60 49.56 -32.94
CA PRO A 389 -26.53 50.76 -32.09
C PRO A 389 -27.91 51.28 -31.56
N LYS A 390 -27.82 52.15 -30.56
CA LYS A 390 -28.70 53.31 -30.22
C LYS A 390 -30.22 53.09 -30.03
N GLN A 391 -30.70 53.37 -28.80
CA GLN A 391 -31.81 54.32 -28.63
C GLN A 391 -31.83 55.00 -27.25
N ARG A 392 -32.20 56.29 -27.30
CA ARG A 392 -32.23 57.32 -26.25
C ARG A 392 -33.24 57.00 -25.14
N LYS A 393 -32.99 57.44 -23.90
CA LYS A 393 -33.66 58.63 -23.30
C LYS A 393 -33.39 58.83 -21.80
N ARG A 394 -33.08 60.10 -21.51
CA ARG A 394 -33.51 60.93 -20.37
C ARG A 394 -32.82 60.80 -19.00
N ALA A 395 -31.98 61.81 -18.78
CA ALA A 395 -31.63 62.38 -17.48
C ALA A 395 -32.85 62.92 -16.70
N LYS A 396 -32.74 62.90 -15.37
CA LYS A 396 -33.13 64.02 -14.49
C LYS A 396 -32.50 63.89 -13.08
N ARG A 397 -31.48 64.74 -12.86
CA ARG A 397 -31.25 65.65 -11.71
C ARG A 397 -31.82 65.30 -10.33
N ALA A 398 -30.94 65.32 -9.33
CA ALA A 398 -30.95 66.16 -8.11
C ALA A 398 -29.78 65.67 -7.21
N ARG A 399 -29.02 66.45 -6.43
CA ARG A 399 -29.17 67.82 -5.93
C ARG A 399 -27.79 68.31 -5.44
N TYR A 400 -27.63 69.63 -5.45
CA TYR A 400 -26.52 70.45 -4.94
C TYR A 400 -26.14 70.16 -3.47
N HIS A 401 -24.84 70.19 -3.14
CA HIS A 401 -24.18 71.37 -2.57
C HIS A 401 -22.66 71.27 -2.66
#